data_AF-A0A2V9KA08-F1
#
_entry.id   AF-A0A2V9KA08-F1
#
_cell.length_a   1.000
_cell.length_b   1.000
_cell.length_c   1.000
_cell.angle_alpha   90.00
_cell.angle_beta   90.00
_cell.angle_gamma   90.00
#
_symmetry.space_group_name_H-M   'P 1'
#
loop_
_entity.id
_entity.type
_entity.pdbx_description
1 polymer ?
#
loop_
_entity_poly.entity_id
_entity_poly.type
_entity_poly.pdbx_seq_one_letter_code
_entity_poly.pdbx_strand_id
1 'polypeptide(L)' 'MTELDFSRLRSLTIRELIRALQKDGFALTRQSGSHRHYKHADGRRVTVSFHHSSDSFRP' A
#
# COMPACT_ATOMS: atom_id res chain seq x y z
N MET A 1 -19.51 3.05 13.63
CA MET A 1 -18.20 2.44 13.33
C MET A 1 -18.34 1.73 12.00
N THR A 2 -17.70 2.20 10.94
CA THR A 2 -17.78 1.57 9.61
C THR A 2 -17.09 0.21 9.67
N GLU A 3 -17.86 -0.85 9.45
CA GLU A 3 -17.37 -2.22 9.32
C GLU A 3 -16.65 -2.33 7.97
N LEU A 4 -15.33 -2.17 7.99
CA LEU A 4 -14.49 -2.31 6.82
C LEU A 4 -14.16 -3.80 6.63
N ASP A 5 -14.61 -4.39 5.53
CA ASP A 5 -14.28 -5.77 5.17
C ASP A 5 -12.88 -5.85 4.57
N PHE A 6 -11.90 -6.23 5.40
CA PHE A 6 -10.50 -6.40 5.01
C PHE A 6 -10.21 -7.72 4.30
N SER A 7 -11.19 -8.61 4.11
CA SER A 7 -10.98 -9.94 3.49
C SER A 7 -10.45 -9.81 2.05
N ARG A 8 -10.89 -8.77 1.34
CA ARG A 8 -10.45 -8.46 -0.03
C ARG A 8 -9.04 -7.89 -0.12
N LEU A 9 -8.45 -7.40 0.98
CA LEU A 9 -7.05 -6.99 0.98
C LEU A 9 -6.10 -8.19 1.03
N ARG A 10 -6.56 -9.35 1.49
CA ARG A 10 -5.72 -10.56 1.62
C ARG A 10 -5.30 -11.17 0.30
N SER A 11 -6.08 -10.94 -0.77
CA SER A 11 -5.76 -11.41 -2.12
C SER A 11 -4.92 -10.43 -2.94
N LEU A 12 -4.65 -9.22 -2.42
CA LEU A 12 -3.89 -8.21 -3.15
C LEU A 12 -2.39 -8.44 -2.96
N THR A 13 -1.68 -8.48 -4.08
CA THR A 13 -0.22 -8.40 -4.09
C THR A 13 0.25 -6.99 -3.75
N ILE A 14 1.48 -6.87 -3.25
CA ILE A 14 2.10 -5.56 -3.01
C ILE A 14 2.12 -4.72 -4.29
N ARG A 15 2.37 -5.34 -5.45
CA ARG A 15 2.33 -4.64 -6.74
C ARG A 15 0.96 -4.03 -7.04
N GLU A 16 -0.11 -4.75 -6.76
CA GLU A 16 -1.47 -4.25 -6.97
C GLU A 16 -1.81 -3.14 -5.98
N LEU A 17 -1.42 -3.29 -4.71
CA LEU A 17 -1.59 -2.24 -3.70
C LEU A 17 -0.86 -0.95 -4.10
N ILE A 18 0.40 -1.05 -4.53
CA ILE A 18 1.18 0.12 -4.97
C ILE A 18 0.53 0.79 -6.18
N ARG A 19 0.06 0.01 -7.16
CA ARG A 19 -0.65 0.54 -8.33
C ARG A 19 -1.94 1.24 -7.93
N ALA A 20 -2.70 0.67 -6.99
CA ALA A 20 -3.92 1.27 -6.48
C ALA A 20 -3.64 2.61 -5.79
N LEU A 21 -2.62 2.66 -4.91
CA LEU A 21 -2.18 3.89 -4.25
C LEU A 21 -1.80 4.97 -5.27
N GLN A 22 -0.99 4.62 -6.28
CA GLN A 22 -0.60 5.57 -7.33
C GLN A 22 -1.79 6.08 -8.14
N LYS A 23 -2.76 5.21 -8.47
CA LYS A 23 -4.00 5.60 -9.15
C LYS A 23 -4.88 6.51 -8.29
N ASP A 24 -4.90 6.30 -6.97
CA ASP A 24 -5.60 7.15 -6.01
C ASP A 24 -4.86 8.47 -5.72
N GLY A 25 -3.76 8.76 -6.42
CA GLY A 25 -3.01 10.02 -6.31
C GLY A 25 -1.91 10.02 -5.26
N PHE A 26 -1.59 8.87 -4.66
CA PHE A 26 -0.45 8.77 -3.74
C PHE A 26 0.87 8.71 -4.51
N ALA A 27 1.79 9.60 -4.18
CA ALA A 27 3.15 9.61 -4.70
C ALA A 27 4.13 8.96 -3.72
N LEU A 28 5.08 8.18 -4.23
CA LEU A 28 6.20 7.67 -3.42
C LEU A 28 7.10 8.85 -3.02
N THR A 29 7.30 9.03 -1.72
CA THR A 29 8.11 10.14 -1.18
C THR A 29 9.44 9.70 -0.59
N ARG A 30 9.52 8.48 -0.07
CA ARG A 30 10.75 7.92 0.49
C ARG A 30 10.72 6.40 0.41
N GLN A 31 11.85 5.80 0.08
CA GLN A 31 12.10 4.37 0.24
C GLN A 31 13.32 4.16 1.13
N SER A 32 13.22 3.26 2.10
CA SER A 32 14.32 2.84 2.97
C SER A 32 14.24 1.33 3.18
N GLY A 33 15.15 0.58 2.55
CA GLY A 33 15.08 -0.88 2.56
C GLY A 33 13.74 -1.39 2.00
N SER A 34 13.10 -2.30 2.73
CA SER A 34 11.78 -2.89 2.44
C SER A 34 10.59 -1.94 2.67
N HIS A 35 10.82 -0.71 3.16
CA HIS A 35 9.77 0.24 3.47
C HIS A 35 9.63 1.30 2.39
N ARG A 36 8.40 1.53 1.94
CA ARG A 36 8.03 2.62 1.03
C ARG A 36 6.99 3.52 1.67
N HIS A 37 7.25 4.82 1.65
CA HIS A 37 6.35 5.85 2.18
C HIS A 37 5.70 6.63 1.06
N TYR A 38 4.38 6.61 1.04
CA TYR A 38 3.53 7.29 0.08
C TYR A 38 2.81 8.46 0.74
N LYS A 39 2.68 9.58 0.01
CA LYS A 39 1.89 10.74 0.44
C LYS A 39 0.90 11.13 -0.64
N HIS A 40 -0.29 11.53 -0.23
CA HIS A 40 -1.29 12.13 -1.10
C HIS A 40 -1.33 13.65 -0.85
N ALA A 41 -1.76 14.41 -1.86
CA ALA A 41 -1.79 15.88 -1.81
C ALA A 41 -2.74 16.42 -0.72
N ASP A 42 -3.77 15.66 -0.36
CA ASP A 42 -4.70 15.97 0.74
C ASP A 42 -4.11 15.78 2.16
N GLY A 43 -2.86 15.34 2.27
CA GLY A 43 -2.18 15.11 3.53
C GLY A 43 -2.19 13.67 4.04
N ARG A 44 -2.92 12.73 3.40
CA ARG A 44 -2.89 11.30 3.76
C ARG A 44 -1.50 10.70 3.53
N ARG A 45 -1.10 9.76 4.39
CA ARG A 45 0.19 9.06 4.33
C ARG A 45 0.00 7.56 4.49
N VAL A 46 0.70 6.78 3.68
CA VAL A 46 0.68 5.31 3.72
C VAL A 46 2.11 4.79 3.73
N THR A 47 2.41 3.85 4.62
CA THR A 47 3.68 3.11 4.62
C THR A 47 3.40 1.68 4.19
N VAL A 48 4.10 1.21 3.17
CA VAL A 48 4.01 -0.17 2.67
C VAL A 48 5.35 -0.85 2.90
N SER A 49 5.35 -1.93 3.69
CA SER A 49 6.54 -2.73 4.01
C SER A 49 6.48 -4.07 3.28
N PHE A 50 7.51 -4.42 2.52
CA PHE A 50 7.56 -5.69 1.77
C PHE A 50 8.98 -6.08 1.37
N HIS A 51 9.22 -7.38 1.24
CA HIS A 51 10.51 -7.91 0.78
C HIS A 51 10.56 -8.08 -0.74
N HIS A 52 9.47 -8.56 -1.36
CA HIS A 52 9.34 -8.68 -2.81
C HIS A 52 8.04 -8.04 -3.29
N SER A 53 8.03 -7.48 -4.49
CA SER A 53 6.82 -6.85 -5.07
C SER A 53 5.71 -7.85 -5.41
N SER A 54 6.06 -9.13 -5.56
CA SER A 54 5.10 -10.25 -5.74
C SER A 54 4.59 -10.82 -4.42
N ASP A 55 5.04 -10.30 -3.28
CA ASP A 55 4.58 -10.76 -1.98
C ASP A 55 3.10 -10.43 -1.80
N SER A 56 2.42 -11.27 -1.03
CA SER A 56 0.99 -11.18 -0.72
C SER A 56 0.87 -11.05 0.79
N PHE A 57 -0.12 -10.29 1.28
CA PHE A 57 -0.45 -10.29 2.70
C PHE A 57 -1.05 -11.65 3.10
N ARG A 58 -0.18 -12.63 3.37
CA ARG A 58 -0.57 -13.93 3.89
C ARG A 58 -1.08 -13.78 5.33
N PRO A 59 -2.05 -14.62 5.75
CA PRO A 59 -2.64 -14.57 7.09
C PRO A 59 -1.62 -14.84 8.20
#